data_AF-A0A946BVC8-F1
#
_entry.id   AF-A0A946BVC8-F1
#
_cell.length_a   1.000
_cell.length_b   1.000
_cell.length_c   1.000
_cell.angle_alpha   90.00
_cell.angle_beta   90.00
_cell.angle_gamma   90.00
#
_symmetry.space_group_name_H-M   'P 1'
#
loop_
_entity.id
_entity.type
_entity.pdbx_description
1 polymer ?
#
loop_
_entity_poly.entity_id
_entity_poly.type
_entity_poly.pdbx_seq_one_letter_code
_entity_poly.pdbx_strand_id
1 'polypeptide(L)'
;NMKAQFKSLFVKENEPVLFCYIWILVCLALFTLVRTEHSRYMLPASPALAILTAKFFADLEKMKGIQVGLGYKIPATLTGIILLTLALLSGVALVALALMFNVPFWFFVLPIMFLFGGLCVIQCTKTQQYGKQIFAIAFVLVFGFSLLSGDVLPHASCNPMKIMSEAILAEKFRGPIGVYRLGNSRAKLGVLTGQKVTILYLPEYVERFLETDEEVRIVMRAEDLETHFADVPFKILAEESAWLEGRIDWRRMKELMGKAEAGGTSNLSEKIYLLSNK
;
A
#
# COMPACT_ATOMS: atom_id res chain seq x y z
N ASN A 1 -14.42 -26.46 32.01
CA ASN A 1 -13.88 -25.17 32.47
C ASN A 1 -14.38 -23.93 31.71
N MET A 2 -14.85 -24.06 30.46
CA MET A 2 -15.34 -22.94 29.64
C MET A 2 -16.56 -22.19 30.24
N LYS A 3 -17.50 -22.91 30.87
CA LYS A 3 -18.64 -22.31 31.60
C LYS A 3 -18.21 -21.40 32.78
N ALA A 4 -17.09 -21.74 33.44
CA ALA A 4 -16.57 -20.95 34.56
C ALA A 4 -15.90 -19.67 34.06
N GLN A 5 -15.11 -19.75 32.97
CA GLN A 5 -14.53 -18.59 32.30
C GLN A 5 -15.60 -17.65 31.71
N PHE A 6 -16.69 -18.20 31.17
CA PHE A 6 -17.81 -17.40 30.69
C PHE A 6 -18.52 -16.67 31.84
N LYS A 7 -18.75 -17.35 32.96
CA LYS A 7 -19.31 -16.71 34.17
C LYS A 7 -18.39 -15.63 34.75
N SER A 8 -17.07 -15.79 34.67
CA SER A 8 -16.13 -14.76 35.17
C SER A 8 -16.13 -13.47 34.35
N LEU A 9 -16.59 -13.48 33.10
CA LEU A 9 -16.72 -12.27 32.28
C LEU A 9 -17.87 -11.35 32.76
N PHE A 10 -18.86 -11.90 33.48
CA PHE A 10 -20.00 -11.14 34.03
C PHE A 10 -19.76 -10.63 35.47
N VAL A 11 -18.52 -10.75 35.97
CA VAL A 11 -18.12 -10.14 37.24
C VAL A 11 -17.93 -8.63 37.02
N LYS A 12 -18.38 -7.81 37.98
CA LYS A 12 -18.42 -6.34 37.90
C LYS A 12 -17.08 -5.69 37.49
N GLU A 13 -15.96 -6.29 37.85
CA GLU A 13 -14.62 -5.82 37.48
C GLU A 13 -14.24 -6.05 36.01
N ASN A 14 -14.94 -6.97 35.31
CA ASN A 14 -14.68 -7.34 33.91
C ASN A 14 -15.66 -6.70 32.91
N GLU A 15 -16.55 -5.80 33.36
CA GLU A 15 -17.51 -5.10 32.49
C GLU A 15 -16.86 -4.42 31.27
N PRO A 16 -15.70 -3.73 31.38
CA PRO A 16 -15.05 -3.12 30.20
C PRO A 16 -14.55 -4.15 29.18
N VAL A 17 -14.14 -5.32 29.65
CA VAL A 17 -13.65 -6.43 28.82
C VAL A 17 -14.81 -7.09 28.09
N LEU A 18 -15.93 -7.31 28.80
CA LEU A 18 -17.16 -7.82 28.22
C LEU A 18 -17.69 -6.87 27.14
N PHE A 19 -17.69 -5.56 27.40
CA PHE A 19 -18.06 -4.55 26.41
C PHE A 19 -17.22 -4.68 25.14
N CYS A 20 -15.90 -4.85 25.24
CA CYS A 20 -15.03 -5.02 24.07
C CYS A 20 -15.41 -6.26 23.24
N TYR A 21 -15.71 -7.39 23.89
CA TYR A 21 -16.15 -8.61 23.18
C TYR A 21 -17.51 -8.42 22.49
N ILE A 22 -18.48 -7.79 23.18
CA ILE A 22 -19.79 -7.47 22.60
C ILE A 22 -19.61 -6.56 21.39
N TRP A 23 -18.78 -5.52 21.51
CA TRP A 23 -18.52 -4.58 20.43
C TRP A 23 -17.94 -5.25 19.18
N ILE A 24 -16.93 -6.10 19.36
CA ILE A 24 -16.34 -6.87 18.24
C ILE A 24 -17.41 -7.76 17.59
N LEU A 25 -18.25 -8.43 18.38
CA LEU A 25 -19.32 -9.28 17.88
C LEU A 25 -20.38 -8.49 17.12
N VAL A 26 -20.75 -7.30 17.60
CA VAL A 26 -21.68 -6.39 16.90
C VAL A 26 -21.09 -5.95 15.57
N CYS A 27 -19.82 -5.51 15.53
CA CYS A 27 -19.17 -5.14 14.27
C CYS A 27 -19.13 -6.31 13.28
N LEU A 28 -18.83 -7.52 13.76
CA LEU A 28 -18.78 -8.72 12.94
C LEU A 28 -20.18 -9.10 12.41
N ALA A 29 -21.21 -9.06 13.25
CA ALA A 29 -22.58 -9.33 12.86
C ALA A 29 -23.07 -8.32 11.81
N LEU A 30 -22.85 -7.01 12.04
CA LEU A 30 -23.17 -5.97 11.07
C LEU A 30 -22.44 -6.19 9.75
N PHE A 31 -21.15 -6.52 9.78
CA PHE A 31 -20.37 -6.82 8.58
C PHE A 31 -20.97 -7.98 7.78
N THR A 32 -21.35 -9.07 8.45
CA THR A 32 -21.95 -10.25 7.79
C THR A 32 -23.38 -10.02 7.27
N LEU A 33 -24.11 -9.06 7.84
CA LEU A 33 -25.50 -8.76 7.46
C LEU A 33 -25.59 -7.73 6.32
N VAL A 34 -24.53 -6.96 6.07
CA VAL A 34 -24.51 -5.95 5.02
C VAL A 34 -24.21 -6.63 3.67
N ARG A 35 -25.08 -6.36 2.69
CA ARG A 35 -25.02 -6.95 1.33
C ARG A 35 -23.72 -6.62 0.57
N THR A 36 -23.09 -5.50 0.87
CA THR A 36 -21.83 -5.06 0.23
C THR A 36 -20.70 -5.20 1.23
N GLU A 37 -19.83 -6.19 1.07
CA GLU A 37 -18.72 -6.40 2.00
C GLU A 37 -17.52 -5.53 1.60
N HIS A 38 -17.37 -4.37 2.24
CA HIS A 38 -16.12 -3.60 2.16
C HIS A 38 -15.27 -3.83 3.40
N SER A 39 -13.98 -4.11 3.21
CA SER A 39 -13.01 -4.33 4.30
C SER A 39 -12.97 -3.22 5.35
N ARG A 40 -13.33 -1.99 4.95
CA ARG A 40 -13.39 -0.80 5.82
C ARG A 40 -14.44 -0.91 6.93
N TYR A 41 -15.45 -1.76 6.78
CA TYR A 41 -16.53 -1.91 7.77
C TYR A 41 -16.09 -2.62 9.06
N MET A 42 -14.93 -3.29 9.06
CA MET A 42 -14.35 -3.86 10.28
C MET A 42 -13.48 -2.87 11.08
N LEU A 43 -13.19 -1.68 10.54
CA LEU A 43 -12.38 -0.67 11.23
C LEU A 43 -12.90 -0.28 12.62
N PRO A 44 -14.22 -0.16 12.88
CA PRO A 44 -14.73 0.16 14.21
C PRO A 44 -14.44 -0.90 15.28
N ALA A 45 -14.09 -2.14 14.90
CA ALA A 45 -13.69 -3.18 15.86
C ALA A 45 -12.25 -3.01 16.36
N SER A 46 -11.42 -2.22 15.67
CA SER A 46 -10.00 -2.06 15.98
C SER A 46 -9.70 -1.52 17.39
N PRO A 47 -10.43 -0.55 17.97
CA PRO A 47 -10.13 -0.07 19.32
C PRO A 47 -10.39 -1.14 20.38
N ALA A 48 -11.48 -1.89 20.24
CA ALA A 48 -11.82 -2.98 21.16
C ALA A 48 -10.77 -4.11 21.11
N LEU A 49 -10.30 -4.46 19.91
CA LEU A 49 -9.20 -5.42 19.74
C LEU A 49 -7.91 -4.91 20.38
N ALA A 50 -7.57 -3.62 20.23
CA ALA A 50 -6.38 -3.04 20.84
C ALA A 50 -6.44 -3.09 22.37
N ILE A 51 -7.59 -2.76 22.98
CA ILE A 51 -7.78 -2.81 24.44
C ILE A 51 -7.63 -4.25 24.96
N LEU A 52 -8.27 -5.23 24.31
CA LEU A 52 -8.17 -6.63 24.71
C LEU A 52 -6.73 -7.16 24.57
N THR A 53 -6.06 -6.79 23.48
CA THR A 53 -4.65 -7.15 23.25
C THR A 53 -3.74 -6.55 24.32
N ALA A 54 -3.94 -5.28 24.66
CA ALA A 54 -3.18 -4.62 25.72
C ALA A 54 -3.40 -5.27 27.09
N LYS A 55 -4.66 -5.59 27.44
CA LYS A 55 -4.97 -6.31 28.68
C LYS A 55 -4.29 -7.68 28.72
N PHE A 56 -4.40 -8.45 27.63
CA PHE A 56 -3.76 -9.76 27.53
C PHE A 56 -2.26 -9.69 27.79
N PHE A 57 -1.60 -8.69 27.22
CA PHE A 57 -0.16 -8.48 27.43
C PHE A 57 0.20 -7.98 28.83
N ALA A 58 -0.61 -7.09 29.42
CA ALA A 58 -0.42 -6.64 30.79
C ALA A 58 -0.57 -7.79 31.79
N ASP A 59 -1.53 -8.69 31.55
CA ASP A 59 -1.74 -9.89 32.37
C ASP A 59 -0.59 -10.91 32.18
N LEU A 60 -0.06 -11.05 30.96
CA LEU A 60 1.13 -11.88 30.69
C LEU A 60 2.39 -11.39 31.42
N GLU A 61 2.60 -10.07 31.50
CA GLU A 61 3.75 -9.53 32.21
C GLU A 61 3.68 -9.77 33.72
N LYS A 62 2.47 -9.74 34.31
CA LYS A 62 2.25 -10.05 35.73
C LYS A 62 2.52 -11.52 36.06
N MET A 63 2.42 -12.43 35.09
CA MET A 63 2.65 -13.87 35.28
C MET A 63 4.13 -14.31 35.12
N LYS A 64 5.08 -13.36 35.03
CA LYS A 64 6.53 -13.65 34.95
C LYS A 64 6.96 -14.73 35.96
N GLY A 65 7.45 -15.86 35.46
CA GLY A 65 8.01 -16.96 36.26
C GLY A 65 7.10 -18.20 36.42
N ILE A 66 5.79 -18.06 36.25
CA ILE A 66 4.90 -19.23 36.11
C ILE A 66 5.01 -19.67 34.65
N GLN A 67 5.07 -20.99 34.38
CA GLN A 67 5.11 -21.53 33.02
C GLN A 67 3.96 -20.94 32.20
N VAL A 68 4.25 -19.87 31.45
CA VAL A 68 3.36 -19.33 30.45
C VAL A 68 3.12 -20.48 29.47
N GLY A 69 1.90 -21.00 29.48
CA GLY A 69 1.54 -22.23 28.79
C GLY A 69 1.90 -22.17 27.30
N LEU A 70 1.99 -23.34 26.66
CA LEU A 70 2.26 -23.46 25.21
C LEU A 70 1.42 -22.48 24.35
N GLY A 71 0.21 -22.14 24.81
CA GLY A 71 -0.74 -21.27 24.12
C GLY A 71 -0.23 -19.88 23.75
N TYR A 72 0.72 -19.27 24.46
CA TYR A 72 1.29 -17.97 24.06
C TYR A 72 2.62 -18.10 23.30
N LYS A 73 3.48 -19.05 23.71
CA LYS A 73 4.78 -19.26 23.07
C LYS A 73 4.65 -19.63 21.59
N ILE A 74 3.61 -20.40 21.23
CA ILE A 74 3.34 -20.78 19.84
C ILE A 74 3.01 -19.54 18.98
N PRO A 75 1.96 -18.73 19.27
CA PRO A 75 1.67 -17.50 18.52
C PRO A 75 2.84 -16.51 18.46
N ALA A 76 3.57 -16.34 19.56
CA ALA A 76 4.74 -15.47 19.64
C ALA A 76 5.84 -15.89 18.66
N THR A 77 6.18 -17.18 18.65
CA THR A 77 7.19 -17.74 17.76
C THR A 77 6.71 -17.70 16.30
N LEU A 78 5.45 -18.02 16.06
CA LEU A 78 4.82 -17.93 14.74
C LEU A 78 4.87 -16.51 14.19
N THR A 79 4.62 -15.50 15.02
CA THR A 79 4.72 -14.08 14.64
C THR A 79 6.15 -13.73 14.20
N GLY A 80 7.15 -14.20 14.94
CA GLY A 80 8.55 -14.04 14.56
C GLY A 80 8.87 -14.70 13.21
N ILE A 81 8.39 -15.91 12.98
CA ILE A 81 8.54 -16.63 11.70
C ILE A 81 7.86 -15.85 10.56
N ILE A 82 6.64 -15.35 10.77
CA ILE A 82 5.92 -14.53 9.77
C ILE A 82 6.74 -13.30 9.39
N LEU A 83 7.30 -12.58 10.37
CA LEU A 83 8.15 -11.42 10.09
C LEU A 83 9.40 -11.81 9.29
N LEU A 84 10.04 -12.94 9.59
CA LEU A 84 11.17 -13.44 8.80
C LEU A 84 10.77 -13.83 7.37
N THR A 85 9.60 -14.44 7.19
CA THR A 85 9.09 -14.74 5.85
C THR A 85 8.77 -13.47 5.06
N LEU A 86 8.22 -12.44 5.72
CA LEU A 86 7.99 -11.13 5.11
C LEU A 86 9.30 -10.46 4.72
N ALA A 87 10.35 -10.58 5.54
CA ALA A 87 11.68 -10.09 5.20
C ALA A 87 12.22 -10.72 3.91
N LEU A 88 12.13 -12.05 3.81
CA LEU A 88 12.56 -12.78 2.61
C LEU A 88 11.74 -12.38 1.38
N LEU A 89 10.41 -12.40 1.48
CA LEU A 89 9.52 -12.08 0.37
C LEU A 89 9.68 -10.64 -0.11
N SER A 90 9.74 -9.67 0.82
CA SER A 90 9.95 -8.26 0.46
C SER A 90 11.34 -8.01 -0.13
N GLY A 91 12.38 -8.69 0.35
CA GLY A 91 13.72 -8.62 -0.22
C GLY A 91 13.77 -9.15 -1.64
N VAL A 92 13.23 -10.34 -1.89
CA VAL A 92 13.15 -10.95 -3.23
C VAL A 92 12.33 -10.06 -4.17
N ALA A 93 11.19 -9.55 -3.71
CA ALA A 93 10.34 -8.66 -4.50
C ALA A 93 11.06 -7.35 -4.88
N LEU A 94 11.79 -6.73 -3.95
CA LEU A 94 12.56 -5.52 -4.22
C LEU A 94 13.73 -5.76 -5.17
N VAL A 95 14.43 -6.89 -5.07
CA VAL A 95 15.47 -7.26 -6.03
C VAL A 95 14.87 -7.47 -7.42
N ALA A 96 13.76 -8.21 -7.52
CA ALA A 96 13.07 -8.39 -8.79
C ALA A 96 12.60 -7.06 -9.39
N LEU A 97 12.10 -6.14 -8.55
CA LEU A 97 11.72 -4.79 -8.98
C LEU A 97 12.94 -3.97 -9.43
N ALA A 98 14.08 -4.09 -8.74
CA ALA A 98 15.32 -3.39 -9.06
C ALA A 98 15.96 -3.85 -10.39
N LEU A 99 15.63 -5.07 -10.84
CA LEU A 99 16.01 -5.55 -12.18
C LEU A 99 15.19 -4.89 -13.30
N MET A 100 13.98 -4.42 -13.00
CA MET A 100 13.06 -3.84 -13.98
C MET A 100 13.05 -2.30 -13.93
N PHE A 101 13.28 -1.70 -12.76
CA PHE A 101 13.20 -0.26 -12.51
C PHE A 101 14.32 0.20 -11.59
N ASN A 102 14.59 1.51 -11.60
CA ASN A 102 15.53 2.11 -10.67
C ASN A 102 14.90 2.23 -9.27
N VAL A 103 15.12 1.23 -8.42
CA VAL A 103 14.60 1.19 -7.06
C VAL A 103 15.52 1.97 -6.10
N PRO A 104 15.01 2.97 -5.36
CA PRO A 104 15.81 3.68 -4.37
C PRO A 104 16.38 2.73 -3.31
N PHE A 105 17.68 2.87 -3.00
CA PHE A 105 18.35 1.98 -2.04
C PHE A 105 17.66 1.93 -0.67
N TRP A 106 17.02 3.03 -0.25
CA TRP A 106 16.38 3.13 1.06
C TRP A 106 15.16 2.20 1.21
N PHE A 107 14.59 1.70 0.11
CA PHE A 107 13.51 0.71 0.18
C PHE A 107 13.96 -0.62 0.80
N PHE A 108 15.26 -0.95 0.70
CA PHE A 108 15.82 -2.14 1.34
C PHE A 108 15.85 -2.05 2.87
N VAL A 109 15.53 -0.89 3.48
CA VAL A 109 15.27 -0.80 4.93
C VAL A 109 14.07 -1.67 5.34
N LEU A 110 13.07 -1.85 4.47
CA LEU A 110 11.88 -2.64 4.75
C LEU A 110 12.19 -4.13 5.08
N PRO A 111 12.85 -4.91 4.19
CA PRO A 111 13.21 -6.30 4.51
C PRO A 111 14.17 -6.39 5.70
N ILE A 112 15.10 -5.43 5.85
CA ILE A 112 16.02 -5.39 6.99
C ILE A 112 15.25 -5.23 8.30
N MET A 113 14.27 -4.33 8.35
CA MET A 113 13.45 -4.10 9.53
C MET A 113 12.59 -5.32 9.88
N PHE A 114 12.00 -5.99 8.89
CA PHE A 114 11.27 -7.25 9.13
C PHE A 114 12.19 -8.36 9.64
N LEU A 115 13.42 -8.44 9.14
CA LEU A 115 14.42 -9.43 9.58
C LEU A 115 14.82 -9.20 11.03
N PHE A 116 15.25 -7.98 11.38
CA PHE A 116 15.61 -7.64 12.76
C PHE A 116 14.41 -7.74 13.70
N GLY A 117 13.22 -7.34 13.24
CA GLY A 117 11.97 -7.50 13.95
C GLY A 117 11.67 -8.96 14.31
N GLY A 118 11.70 -9.85 13.31
CA GLY A 118 11.48 -11.28 13.51
C GLY A 118 12.48 -11.92 14.46
N LEU A 119 13.77 -11.62 14.30
CA LEU A 119 14.83 -12.10 15.20
C LEU A 119 14.63 -11.59 16.64
N CYS A 120 14.31 -10.30 16.80
CA CYS A 120 14.05 -9.70 18.10
C CYS A 120 12.87 -10.36 18.81
N VAL A 121 11.77 -10.63 18.10
CA VAL A 121 10.58 -11.30 18.63
C VAL A 121 10.89 -12.72 19.10
N ILE A 122 11.62 -13.50 18.31
CA ILE A 122 12.02 -14.87 18.67
C ILE A 122 12.95 -14.84 19.89
N GLN A 123 13.93 -13.93 19.91
CA GLN A 123 14.85 -13.81 21.03
C GLN A 123 14.15 -13.38 22.32
N CYS A 124 13.23 -12.41 22.26
CA CYS A 124 12.43 -11.99 23.42
C CYS A 124 11.51 -13.10 23.91
N THR A 125 11.01 -13.95 23.02
CA THR A 125 10.21 -15.13 23.40
C THR A 125 11.06 -16.14 24.19
N LYS A 126 12.33 -16.35 23.78
CA LYS A 126 13.28 -17.23 24.49
C LYS A 126 13.67 -16.66 25.85
N THR A 127 13.93 -15.36 25.94
CA THR A 127 14.36 -14.68 27.18
C THR A 127 13.20 -14.26 28.08
N GLN A 128 11.96 -14.58 27.71
CA GLN A 128 10.72 -14.24 28.44
C GLN A 128 10.53 -12.72 28.66
N GLN A 129 11.05 -11.90 27.74
CA GLN A 129 10.94 -10.43 27.80
C GLN A 129 9.70 -9.95 27.03
N TYR A 130 8.51 -10.29 27.52
CA TYR A 130 7.23 -10.04 26.84
C TYR A 130 6.95 -8.56 26.54
N GLY A 131 7.29 -7.64 27.46
CA GLY A 131 7.16 -6.19 27.24
C GLY A 131 7.93 -5.70 26.02
N LYS A 132 9.21 -6.09 25.90
CA LYS A 132 10.06 -5.72 24.76
C LYS A 132 9.59 -6.38 23.47
N GLN A 133 9.07 -7.60 23.55
CA GLN A 133 8.51 -8.30 22.40
C GLN A 133 7.35 -7.52 21.78
N ILE A 134 6.41 -7.03 22.60
CA ILE A 134 5.26 -6.24 22.12
C ILE A 134 5.72 -4.97 21.45
N PHE A 135 6.67 -4.27 22.08
CA PHE A 135 7.25 -3.06 21.52
C PHE A 135 7.89 -3.34 20.15
N ALA A 136 8.67 -4.40 20.03
CA ALA A 136 9.29 -4.81 18.77
C ALA A 136 8.26 -5.11 17.69
N ILE A 137 7.18 -5.85 18.02
CA ILE A 137 6.10 -6.15 17.08
C ILE A 137 5.41 -4.86 16.63
N ALA A 138 5.01 -4.00 17.56
CA ALA A 138 4.32 -2.75 17.27
C ALA A 138 5.18 -1.83 16.40
N PHE A 139 6.46 -1.66 16.75
CA PHE A 139 7.41 -0.86 15.98
C PHE A 139 7.55 -1.36 14.55
N VAL A 140 7.84 -2.65 14.37
CA VAL A 140 8.06 -3.25 13.04
C VAL A 140 6.80 -3.19 12.19
N LEU A 141 5.61 -3.42 12.77
CA LEU A 141 4.35 -3.33 12.03
C LEU A 141 4.03 -1.89 11.64
N VAL A 142 4.10 -0.93 12.56
CA VAL A 142 3.75 0.47 12.26
C VAL A 142 4.70 1.04 11.22
N PHE A 143 6.01 0.95 11.44
CA PHE A 143 6.99 1.51 10.50
C PHE A 143 7.05 0.69 9.20
N GLY A 144 6.93 -0.64 9.28
CA GLY A 144 6.96 -1.52 8.11
C GLY A 144 5.79 -1.29 7.18
N PHE A 145 4.58 -1.24 7.70
CA PHE A 145 3.40 -0.95 6.88
C PHE A 145 3.36 0.51 6.43
N SER A 146 3.91 1.46 7.19
CA SER A 146 4.04 2.86 6.75
C SER A 146 4.99 2.99 5.56
N LEU A 147 6.19 2.41 5.62
CA LEU A 147 7.14 2.40 4.50
C LEU A 147 6.58 1.64 3.30
N LEU A 148 5.96 0.48 3.54
CA LEU A 148 5.36 -0.32 2.48
C LEU A 148 4.25 0.45 1.75
N SER A 149 3.33 1.06 2.48
CA SER A 149 2.17 1.75 1.90
C SER A 149 2.47 3.17 1.39
N GLY A 150 3.39 3.88 2.04
CA GLY A 150 3.75 5.26 1.72
C GLY A 150 4.74 5.39 0.57
N ASP A 151 5.72 4.46 0.49
CA ASP A 151 6.85 4.59 -0.42
C ASP A 151 6.93 3.42 -1.41
N VAL A 152 7.02 2.19 -0.89
CA VAL A 152 7.34 1.01 -1.72
C VAL A 152 6.20 0.67 -2.68
N LEU A 153 4.95 0.58 -2.19
CA LEU A 153 3.79 0.25 -3.03
C LEU A 153 3.50 1.34 -4.08
N PRO A 154 3.51 2.65 -3.74
CA PRO A 154 3.34 3.69 -4.75
C PRO A 154 4.38 3.65 -5.86
N HIS A 155 5.65 3.42 -5.51
CA HIS A 155 6.72 3.27 -6.50
C HIS A 155 6.55 1.99 -7.34
N ALA A 156 6.30 0.85 -6.70
CA ALA A 156 6.06 -0.41 -7.41
C ALA A 156 4.81 -0.37 -8.30
N SER A 157 3.81 0.45 -7.93
CA SER A 157 2.61 0.67 -8.75
C SER A 157 2.85 1.57 -9.96
N CYS A 158 4.06 2.14 -10.10
CA CYS A 158 4.42 3.06 -11.18
C CYS A 158 3.31 4.08 -11.42
N ASN A 159 2.88 4.79 -10.37
CA ASN A 159 1.74 5.70 -10.46
C ASN A 159 2.19 7.03 -11.12
N PRO A 160 1.94 7.22 -12.43
CA PRO A 160 2.45 8.37 -13.18
C PRO A 160 1.96 9.69 -12.58
N MET A 161 0.77 9.70 -11.96
CA MET A 161 0.10 10.93 -11.53
C MET A 161 0.86 11.69 -10.44
N LYS A 162 1.68 11.01 -9.63
CA LYS A 162 2.51 11.68 -8.62
C LYS A 162 3.57 12.55 -9.30
N ILE A 163 4.33 11.98 -10.22
CA ILE A 163 5.41 12.68 -10.93
C ILE A 163 4.85 13.75 -11.85
N MET A 164 3.75 13.47 -12.56
CA MET A 164 3.05 14.48 -13.35
C MET A 164 2.57 15.65 -12.47
N SER A 165 2.06 15.37 -11.26
CA SER A 165 1.65 16.44 -10.35
C SER A 165 2.82 17.26 -9.82
N GLU A 166 3.95 16.63 -9.49
CA GLU A 166 5.16 17.32 -9.04
C GLU A 166 5.71 18.24 -10.13
N ALA A 167 5.73 17.79 -11.38
CA ALA A 167 6.12 18.61 -12.54
C ALA A 167 5.19 19.80 -12.75
N ILE A 168 3.86 19.61 -12.63
CA ILE A 168 2.88 20.71 -12.73
C ILE A 168 3.07 21.74 -11.62
N LEU A 169 3.28 21.29 -10.39
CA LEU A 169 3.43 22.16 -9.23
C LEU A 169 4.76 22.90 -9.19
N ALA A 170 5.84 22.27 -9.68
CA ALA A 170 7.17 22.89 -9.75
C ALA A 170 7.17 24.18 -10.57
N GLU A 171 6.39 24.23 -11.64
CA GLU A 171 6.26 25.39 -12.52
C GLU A 171 5.18 26.38 -12.06
N LYS A 172 4.54 26.14 -10.90
CA LYS A 172 3.43 26.93 -10.36
C LYS A 172 2.29 27.16 -11.36
N PHE A 173 2.10 26.21 -12.28
CA PHE A 173 1.09 26.30 -13.31
C PHE A 173 -0.32 26.32 -12.74
N ARG A 174 -1.19 27.14 -13.32
CA ARG A 174 -2.60 27.27 -12.93
C ARG A 174 -3.57 27.24 -14.12
N GLY A 175 -3.07 26.94 -15.32
CA GLY A 175 -3.88 26.86 -16.52
C GLY A 175 -4.70 25.56 -16.59
N PRO A 176 -5.43 25.34 -17.69
CA PRO A 176 -6.22 24.14 -17.88
C PRO A 176 -5.37 22.86 -17.87
N ILE A 177 -5.83 21.85 -17.12
CA ILE A 177 -5.20 20.52 -17.09
C ILE A 177 -6.18 19.48 -17.64
N GLY A 178 -5.73 18.72 -18.64
CA GLY A 178 -6.45 17.64 -19.29
C GLY A 178 -5.81 16.28 -19.05
N VAL A 179 -6.62 15.23 -19.00
CA VAL A 179 -6.18 13.84 -18.96
C VAL A 179 -6.89 13.07 -20.06
N TYR A 180 -6.13 12.57 -21.03
CA TYR A 180 -6.67 11.83 -22.19
C TYR A 180 -6.69 10.33 -21.92
N ARG A 181 -7.89 9.72 -22.00
CA ARG A 181 -8.12 8.25 -21.93
C ARG A 181 -7.45 7.48 -20.79
N LEU A 182 -7.07 8.13 -19.69
CA LEU A 182 -6.41 7.50 -18.53
C LEU A 182 -7.34 7.24 -17.33
N GLY A 183 -8.66 7.14 -17.56
CA GLY A 183 -9.66 6.70 -16.57
C GLY A 183 -9.59 7.43 -15.21
N ASN A 184 -9.40 6.67 -14.13
CA ASN A 184 -9.35 7.18 -12.74
C ASN A 184 -8.17 8.12 -12.44
N SER A 185 -7.21 8.24 -13.36
CA SER A 185 -6.05 9.14 -13.23
C SER A 185 -6.45 10.60 -13.10
N ARG A 186 -7.59 11.01 -13.70
CA ARG A 186 -8.14 12.36 -13.58
C ARG A 186 -8.39 12.77 -12.11
N ALA A 187 -9.01 11.89 -11.32
CA ALA A 187 -9.30 12.18 -9.91
C ALA A 187 -8.00 12.26 -9.08
N LYS A 188 -7.05 11.37 -9.33
CA LYS A 188 -5.74 11.36 -8.65
C LYS A 188 -4.97 12.65 -8.93
N LEU A 189 -4.87 13.05 -10.19
CA LEU A 189 -4.14 14.26 -10.58
C LEU A 189 -4.77 15.52 -10.00
N GLY A 190 -6.11 15.60 -9.98
CA GLY A 190 -6.81 16.74 -9.37
C GLY A 190 -6.58 16.86 -7.86
N VAL A 191 -6.55 15.74 -7.14
CA VAL A 191 -6.24 15.73 -5.70
C VAL A 191 -4.80 16.15 -5.45
N LEU A 192 -3.85 15.63 -6.22
CA LEU A 192 -2.42 15.90 -6.01
C LEU A 192 -2.02 17.34 -6.38
N THR A 193 -2.64 17.90 -7.41
CA THR A 193 -2.36 19.28 -7.85
C THR A 193 -3.21 20.33 -7.13
N GLY A 194 -4.32 19.94 -6.51
CA GLY A 194 -5.33 20.86 -5.98
C GLY A 194 -6.09 21.64 -7.05
N GLN A 195 -6.06 21.17 -8.31
CA GLN A 195 -6.61 21.87 -9.47
C GLN A 195 -7.71 21.07 -10.16
N LYS A 196 -8.55 21.77 -10.92
CA LYS A 196 -9.58 21.12 -11.74
C LYS A 196 -8.92 20.45 -12.94
N VAL A 197 -9.04 19.13 -12.99
CA VAL A 197 -8.58 18.32 -14.13
C VAL A 197 -9.78 17.88 -14.96
N THR A 198 -9.72 18.12 -16.26
CA THR A 198 -10.74 17.74 -17.26
C THR A 198 -10.37 16.38 -17.87
N ILE A 199 -11.38 15.53 -18.07
CA ILE A 199 -11.19 14.24 -18.74
C ILE A 199 -11.51 14.38 -20.23
N LEU A 200 -10.59 13.90 -21.07
CA LEU A 200 -10.67 13.97 -22.52
C LEU A 200 -10.80 12.52 -23.04
N TYR A 201 -11.97 12.19 -23.59
CA TYR A 201 -12.27 10.81 -24.02
C TYR A 201 -11.99 10.57 -25.51
N LEU A 202 -12.07 11.63 -26.29
CA LEU A 202 -12.13 11.61 -27.76
C LEU A 202 -11.11 12.61 -28.32
N PRO A 203 -10.51 12.34 -29.48
CA PRO A 203 -9.52 13.25 -30.08
C PRO A 203 -10.04 14.67 -30.30
N GLU A 204 -11.29 14.82 -30.70
CA GLU A 204 -11.93 16.11 -30.94
C GLU A 204 -12.02 16.96 -29.66
N TYR A 205 -12.04 16.33 -28.49
CA TYR A 205 -12.01 17.04 -27.21
C TYR A 205 -10.62 17.54 -26.87
N VAL A 206 -9.58 16.85 -27.34
CA VAL A 206 -8.19 17.32 -27.20
C VAL A 206 -7.98 18.54 -28.09
N GLU A 207 -8.43 18.50 -29.34
CA GLU A 207 -8.35 19.64 -30.26
C GLU A 207 -9.04 20.88 -29.70
N ARG A 208 -10.30 20.77 -29.26
CA ARG A 208 -11.02 21.89 -28.59
C ARG A 208 -10.35 22.37 -27.31
N PHE A 209 -9.65 21.48 -26.61
CA PHE A 209 -8.90 21.84 -25.41
C PHE A 209 -7.61 22.61 -25.74
N LEU A 210 -7.09 22.47 -26.96
CA LEU A 210 -5.92 23.19 -27.47
C LEU A 210 -6.27 24.52 -28.14
N GLU A 211 -7.51 24.68 -28.62
CA GLU A 211 -8.02 25.90 -29.28
C GLU A 211 -8.03 27.15 -28.37
N THR A 212 -7.72 27.00 -27.08
CA THR A 212 -7.58 28.15 -26.16
C THR A 212 -6.21 28.83 -26.32
N ASP A 213 -6.18 30.17 -26.31
CA ASP A 213 -4.93 30.96 -26.32
C ASP A 213 -4.05 30.76 -25.06
N GLU A 214 -4.54 30.03 -24.06
CA GLU A 214 -3.84 29.72 -22.81
C GLU A 214 -2.82 28.58 -22.97
N GLU A 215 -1.80 28.57 -22.12
CA GLU A 215 -0.94 27.38 -21.97
C GLU A 215 -1.79 26.28 -21.31
N VAL A 216 -1.85 25.10 -21.93
CA VAL A 216 -2.59 23.94 -21.42
C VAL A 216 -1.66 22.77 -21.19
N ARG A 217 -2.00 21.96 -20.19
CA ARG A 217 -1.27 20.73 -19.87
C ARG A 217 -2.12 19.52 -20.10
N ILE A 218 -1.62 18.56 -20.85
CA ILE A 218 -2.33 17.31 -21.12
C ILE A 218 -1.45 16.15 -20.68
N VAL A 219 -2.04 15.25 -19.91
CA VAL A 219 -1.43 13.95 -19.64
C VAL A 219 -2.06 12.91 -20.57
N MET A 220 -1.22 12.23 -21.36
CA MET A 220 -1.65 11.17 -22.27
C MET A 220 -0.59 10.10 -22.42
N ARG A 221 -0.98 8.97 -23.00
CA ARG A 221 -0.07 7.86 -23.31
C ARG A 221 0.78 8.20 -24.53
N ALA A 222 2.01 7.70 -24.56
CA ALA A 222 2.91 7.87 -25.70
C ALA A 222 2.31 7.29 -26.99
N GLU A 223 1.67 6.12 -26.91
CA GLU A 223 0.99 5.50 -28.04
C GLU A 223 -0.13 6.39 -28.58
N ASP A 224 -0.94 6.98 -27.70
CA ASP A 224 -2.03 7.89 -28.08
C ASP A 224 -1.50 9.16 -28.77
N LEU A 225 -0.36 9.70 -28.30
CA LEU A 225 0.31 10.86 -28.92
C LEU A 225 0.80 10.52 -30.34
N GLU A 226 1.50 9.41 -30.50
CA GLU A 226 2.07 8.97 -31.79
C GLU A 226 0.99 8.59 -32.81
N THR A 227 -0.13 8.01 -32.36
CA THR A 227 -1.18 7.52 -33.26
C THR A 227 -2.20 8.58 -33.66
N HIS A 228 -2.58 9.48 -32.75
CA HIS A 228 -3.68 10.42 -32.99
C HIS A 228 -3.22 11.89 -33.08
N PHE A 229 -2.02 12.23 -32.59
CA PHE A 229 -1.60 13.63 -32.45
C PHE A 229 -0.14 13.86 -32.89
N ALA A 230 0.40 13.04 -33.79
CA ALA A 230 1.79 13.15 -34.25
C ALA A 230 2.12 14.51 -34.89
N ASP A 231 1.13 15.15 -35.50
CA ASP A 231 1.28 16.44 -36.20
C ASP A 231 1.15 17.65 -35.26
N VAL A 232 0.81 17.44 -33.97
CA VAL A 232 0.65 18.52 -32.99
C VAL A 232 2.00 18.81 -32.32
N PRO A 233 2.50 20.05 -32.30
CA PRO A 233 3.82 20.40 -31.75
C PRO A 233 3.79 20.47 -30.23
N PHE A 234 3.58 19.34 -29.57
CA PHE A 234 3.63 19.25 -28.12
C PHE A 234 5.05 19.32 -27.58
N LYS A 235 5.23 20.03 -26.46
CA LYS A 235 6.44 19.98 -25.65
C LYS A 235 6.27 18.98 -24.51
N ILE A 236 7.15 17.98 -24.44
CA ILE A 236 7.17 17.01 -23.32
C ILE A 236 7.79 17.69 -22.10
N LEU A 237 7.01 17.85 -21.04
CA LEU A 237 7.45 18.43 -19.77
C LEU A 237 7.91 17.36 -18.77
N ALA A 238 7.27 16.18 -18.79
CA ALA A 238 7.66 15.05 -17.97
C ALA A 238 7.27 13.73 -18.66
N GLU A 239 8.02 12.67 -18.34
CA GLU A 239 7.80 11.31 -18.81
C GLU A 239 7.84 10.37 -17.60
N GLU A 240 6.91 9.41 -17.55
CA GLU A 240 6.95 8.33 -16.58
C GLU A 240 6.46 7.03 -17.20
N SER A 241 6.97 5.90 -16.73
CA SER A 241 6.48 4.59 -17.13
C SER A 241 5.31 4.18 -16.25
N ALA A 242 4.25 3.64 -16.84
CA ALA A 242 3.14 3.01 -16.12
C ALA A 242 2.98 1.56 -16.56
N TRP A 243 2.47 0.70 -15.69
CA TRP A 243 2.16 -0.68 -16.07
C TRP A 243 1.10 -0.72 -17.16
N LEU A 244 1.34 -1.51 -18.21
CA LEU A 244 0.33 -1.80 -19.23
C LEU A 244 -0.89 -2.45 -18.58
N GLU A 245 -2.07 -1.86 -18.80
CA GLU A 245 -3.32 -2.34 -18.21
C GLU A 245 -3.71 -3.70 -18.85
N GLY A 246 -3.44 -4.78 -18.13
CA GLY A 246 -3.78 -6.15 -18.52
C GLY A 246 -3.51 -7.12 -17.38
N ARG A 247 -4.34 -8.16 -17.22
CA ARG A 247 -4.10 -9.19 -16.20
C ARG A 247 -2.72 -9.81 -16.43
N ILE A 248 -1.83 -9.65 -15.47
CA ILE A 248 -0.53 -10.33 -15.43
C ILE A 248 -0.80 -11.77 -15.00
N ASP A 249 -1.05 -12.65 -15.96
CA ASP A 249 -1.16 -14.09 -15.69
C ASP A 249 0.24 -14.71 -15.48
N TRP A 250 0.29 -15.83 -14.74
CA TRP A 250 1.53 -16.55 -14.41
C TRP A 250 2.39 -16.91 -15.63
N ARG A 251 1.78 -17.21 -16.78
CA ARG A 251 2.49 -17.44 -18.06
C ARG A 251 3.21 -16.18 -18.53
N ARG A 252 2.52 -15.04 -18.47
CA ARG A 252 3.08 -13.73 -18.82
C ARG A 252 4.24 -13.44 -17.87
N MET A 253 4.07 -13.60 -16.56
CA MET A 253 5.15 -13.40 -15.58
C MET A 253 6.41 -14.26 -15.85
N LYS A 254 6.23 -15.50 -16.34
CA LYS A 254 7.33 -16.40 -16.69
C LYS A 254 8.06 -16.00 -17.97
N GLU A 255 7.33 -15.56 -19.00
CA GLU A 255 7.92 -14.97 -20.22
C GLU A 255 8.66 -13.67 -19.90
N LEU A 256 8.17 -12.91 -18.92
CA LEU A 256 8.71 -11.62 -18.52
C LEU A 256 10.02 -11.73 -17.75
N MET A 257 10.18 -12.73 -16.85
CA MET A 257 11.48 -13.03 -16.25
C MET A 257 12.53 -13.38 -17.32
N GLY A 258 12.15 -14.18 -18.34
CA GLY A 258 13.05 -14.54 -19.44
C GLY A 258 13.43 -13.35 -20.33
N LYS A 259 12.55 -12.36 -20.50
CA LYS A 259 12.83 -11.13 -21.26
C LYS A 259 13.60 -10.06 -20.47
N ALA A 260 13.41 -10.01 -19.14
CA ALA A 260 14.16 -9.12 -18.26
C ALA A 260 15.66 -9.48 -18.24
N GLU A 261 16.00 -10.77 -18.32
CA GLU A 261 17.38 -11.24 -18.52
C GLU A 261 17.98 -10.82 -19.88
N ALA A 262 17.14 -10.53 -20.88
CA ALA A 262 17.53 -10.15 -22.24
C ALA A 262 17.52 -8.63 -22.52
N GLY A 263 17.29 -7.80 -21.51
CA GLY A 263 17.43 -6.33 -21.62
C GLY A 263 16.29 -5.59 -22.33
N GLY A 264 15.11 -6.21 -22.53
CA GLY A 264 13.99 -5.60 -23.25
C GLY A 264 12.73 -5.43 -22.40
N THR A 265 12.58 -4.30 -21.69
CA THR A 265 11.42 -3.96 -20.85
C THR A 265 10.23 -3.34 -21.60
N SER A 266 10.32 -3.18 -22.93
CA SER A 266 9.34 -2.45 -23.75
C SER A 266 7.92 -3.05 -23.84
N ASN A 267 7.72 -4.30 -23.39
CA ASN A 267 6.42 -4.98 -23.47
C ASN A 267 5.62 -4.97 -22.15
N LEU A 268 6.12 -4.31 -21.10
CA LEU A 268 5.56 -4.36 -19.74
C LEU A 268 5.02 -3.04 -19.23
N SER A 269 5.58 -1.95 -19.75
CA SER A 269 5.24 -0.62 -19.34
C SER A 269 4.90 0.21 -20.57
N GLU A 270 3.97 1.12 -20.40
CA GLU A 270 3.62 2.13 -21.37
C GLU A 270 4.11 3.47 -20.84
N LYS A 271 4.68 4.29 -21.74
CA LYS A 271 5.13 5.63 -21.39
C LYS A 271 3.93 6.57 -21.32
N ILE A 272 3.89 7.38 -20.29
CA ILE A 272 2.90 8.44 -20.11
C ILE A 272 3.64 9.78 -20.10
N TYR A 273 3.15 10.70 -20.91
CA TYR A 273 3.72 12.03 -21.06
C TYR A 273 2.82 13.08 -20.42
N LEU A 274 3.47 14.06 -19.78
CA LEU A 274 2.90 15.38 -19.56
C LEU A 274 3.35 16.28 -20.71
N LEU A 275 2.37 16.79 -21.44
CA LEU A 275 2.55 17.60 -22.64
C LEU A 275 2.06 19.02 -22.38
N SER A 276 2.75 19.98 -23.01
CA SER A 276 2.36 21.39 -23.10
C SER A 276 2.16 21.79 -24.55
N ASN A 277 1.21 22.67 -24.82
CA ASN A 277 1.02 23.30 -26.14
C ASN A 277 2.00 24.46 -26.40
N LYS A 278 2.84 24.83 -25.43
CA LYS A 278 3.85 25.91 -25.50
C LYS A 278 5.18 25.50 -24.86
#